data_AF-A0A2P4XI31-F1
#
_entry.id   AF-A0A2P4XI31-F1
#
_cell.length_a   1.000
_cell.length_b   1.000
_cell.length_c   1.000
_cell.angle_alpha   90.00
_cell.angle_beta   90.00
_cell.angle_gamma   90.00
#
_symmetry.space_group_name_H-M   'P 1'
#
loop_
_entity.id
_entity.type
_entity.pdbx_description
1 polymer ?
#
loop_
_entity_poly.entity_id
_entity_poly.type
_entity_poly.pdbx_seq_one_letter_code
_entity_poly.pdbx_strand_id
1 'polypeptide(L)'
;MTNGDVALSFSAEMYRKVFPAEYMRKCLANKVRPDSRTIEASRAVQLQTNVVHTAASSSLVKLGKTSVLTAIKLAVGTPAVATPDQGEIVIQVHLSPLCSNRFTVGRPSEEAQSIGSQLTRIIVGSRVVEMESLSIVKGQSAWKLMVDVYCVDHDGNVLDAALTSIMAALTTLKLPATSVNEADNVVSIV
;
A
#
# COMPACT_ATOMS: atom_id res chain seq x y z
N MET A 1 20.34 -23.00 54.00
CA MET A 1 20.17 -21.61 53.56
C MET A 1 19.42 -21.66 52.24
N THR A 2 18.10 -21.47 52.29
CA THR A 2 17.23 -21.51 51.11
C THR A 2 17.53 -20.27 50.27
N ASN A 3 18.09 -20.48 49.06
CA ASN A 3 18.15 -19.42 48.05
C ASN A 3 16.72 -18.98 47.77
N GLY A 4 16.31 -17.87 48.40
CA GLY A 4 15.06 -17.22 48.07
C GLY A 4 15.22 -16.67 46.66
N ASP A 5 14.60 -17.32 45.69
CA ASP A 5 14.41 -16.76 44.36
C ASP A 5 13.69 -15.43 44.53
N VAL A 6 14.43 -14.33 44.42
CA VAL A 6 13.87 -12.98 44.43
C VAL A 6 13.05 -12.86 43.16
N ALA A 7 11.73 -13.08 43.28
CA ALA A 7 10.81 -12.88 42.18
C ALA A 7 10.78 -11.38 41.84
N LEU A 8 11.55 -10.98 40.83
CA LEU A 8 11.52 -9.63 40.30
C LEU A 8 10.13 -9.36 39.73
N SER A 9 9.31 -8.60 40.44
CA SER A 9 7.99 -8.17 39.98
C SER A 9 8.14 -6.97 39.05
N PHE A 10 7.94 -7.18 37.75
CA PHE A 10 7.93 -6.11 36.76
C PHE A 10 6.49 -5.68 36.45
N SER A 11 6.29 -4.40 36.14
CA SER A 11 5.06 -3.97 35.48
C SER A 11 4.96 -4.63 34.09
N ALA A 12 3.74 -4.83 33.59
CA ALA A 12 3.54 -5.48 32.28
C ALA A 12 4.28 -4.74 31.15
N GLU A 13 4.32 -3.41 31.20
CA GLU A 13 5.04 -2.59 30.22
C GLU A 13 6.56 -2.75 30.30
N MET A 14 7.10 -2.82 31.52
CA MET A 14 8.53 -3.05 31.75
C MET A 14 8.92 -4.44 31.27
N TYR A 15 8.14 -5.47 31.64
CA TYR A 15 8.39 -6.85 31.24
C TYR A 15 8.35 -7.02 29.71
N ARG A 16 7.43 -6.33 29.02
CA ARG A 16 7.39 -6.29 27.55
C ARG A 16 8.67 -5.71 26.94
N LYS A 17 9.25 -4.66 27.55
CA LYS A 17 10.47 -4.02 27.06
C LYS A 17 11.73 -4.84 27.36
N VAL A 18 11.83 -5.40 28.56
CA VAL A 18 13.02 -6.14 29.02
C VAL A 18 13.07 -7.55 28.42
N PHE A 19 11.92 -8.25 28.35
CA PHE A 19 11.82 -9.63 27.87
C PHE A 19 10.73 -9.78 26.79
N PRO A 20 10.91 -9.18 25.59
CA PRO A 20 9.89 -9.14 24.55
C PRO A 20 9.48 -10.54 24.06
N ALA A 21 10.45 -11.45 23.89
CA ALA A 21 10.18 -12.81 23.42
C ALA A 21 9.38 -13.64 24.44
N GLU A 22 9.73 -13.57 25.72
CA GLU A 22 9.00 -14.28 26.78
C GLU A 22 7.60 -13.71 26.98
N TYR A 23 7.46 -12.39 26.93
CA TYR A 23 6.17 -11.73 27.01
C TYR A 23 5.25 -12.20 25.88
N MET A 24 5.77 -12.26 24.65
CA MET A 24 5.00 -12.75 23.49
C MET A 24 4.61 -14.23 23.63
N ARG A 25 5.52 -15.07 24.15
CA ARG A 25 5.24 -16.49 24.44
C ARG A 25 4.12 -16.65 25.47
N LYS A 26 4.12 -15.83 26.54
CA LYS A 26 3.05 -15.83 27.55
C LYS A 26 1.71 -15.38 26.96
N CYS A 27 1.72 -14.32 26.14
CA CYS A 27 0.54 -13.87 25.40
C CYS A 27 -0.06 -14.99 24.52
N LEU A 28 0.78 -15.67 23.73
CA LEU A 28 0.39 -16.80 22.89
C LEU A 28 -0.18 -17.98 23.71
N ALA A 29 0.45 -18.34 24.82
CA ALA A 29 -0.04 -19.40 25.71
C ALA A 29 -1.44 -19.09 26.26
N ASN A 30 -1.73 -17.81 26.51
CA ASN A 30 -3.03 -17.33 26.98
C ASN A 30 -4.02 -17.01 25.84
N LYS A 31 -3.66 -17.28 24.57
CA LYS A 31 -4.47 -16.99 23.37
C LYS A 31 -4.88 -15.52 23.22
N VAL A 32 -4.09 -14.60 23.75
CA VAL A 32 -4.33 -13.15 23.69
C VAL A 32 -3.15 -12.46 23.03
N ARG A 33 -3.42 -11.50 22.15
CA ARG A 33 -2.38 -10.69 21.52
C ARG A 33 -1.90 -9.57 22.46
N PRO A 34 -0.70 -9.00 22.26
CA PRO A 34 -0.18 -7.89 23.06
C PRO A 34 -1.06 -6.64 23.14
N ASP A 35 -2.03 -6.49 22.24
CA ASP A 35 -3.00 -5.39 22.17
C ASP A 35 -4.41 -5.81 22.61
N SER A 36 -4.50 -6.89 23.40
CA SER A 36 -5.73 -7.44 23.97
C SER A 36 -6.73 -8.01 22.96
N ARG A 37 -6.34 -8.17 21.69
CA ARG A 37 -7.17 -8.81 20.66
C ARG A 37 -7.05 -10.33 20.69
N THR A 38 -8.05 -11.03 20.16
CA THR A 38 -7.96 -12.47 19.90
C THR A 38 -7.01 -12.75 18.74
N ILE A 39 -6.55 -14.00 18.61
CA ILE A 39 -5.59 -14.40 17.57
C ILE A 39 -6.12 -14.11 16.16
N GLU A 40 -7.41 -14.36 15.93
CA GLU A 40 -8.07 -14.22 14.62
C GLU A 40 -8.62 -12.81 14.37
N ALA A 41 -8.69 -11.95 15.39
CA ALA A 41 -9.21 -10.60 15.22
C ALA A 41 -8.28 -9.72 14.39
N SER A 42 -8.84 -9.10 13.36
CA SER A 42 -8.20 -8.05 12.55
C SER A 42 -8.14 -6.72 13.32
N ARG A 43 -7.39 -5.74 12.79
CA ARG A 43 -7.41 -4.36 13.31
C ARG A 43 -8.60 -3.63 12.70
N ALA A 44 -9.14 -2.65 13.41
CA ALA A 44 -10.15 -1.77 12.85
C ALA A 44 -9.61 -1.08 11.59
N VAL A 45 -10.40 -1.09 10.52
CA VAL A 45 -10.08 -0.45 9.24
C VAL A 45 -10.93 0.82 9.13
N GLN A 46 -10.27 1.95 8.89
CA GLN A 46 -10.91 3.20 8.48
C GLN A 46 -10.45 3.53 7.08
N LEU A 47 -11.38 3.94 6.23
CA LEU A 47 -11.13 4.18 4.82
C LEU A 47 -11.78 5.47 4.38
N GLN A 48 -11.01 6.31 3.70
CA GLN A 48 -11.48 7.56 3.11
C GLN A 48 -10.98 7.63 1.67
N THR A 49 -11.89 7.82 0.72
CA THR A 49 -11.57 8.01 -0.71
C THR A 49 -11.55 9.49 -1.07
N ASN A 50 -10.88 9.84 -2.17
CA ASN A 50 -10.76 11.19 -2.72
C ASN A 50 -10.16 12.21 -1.73
N VAL A 51 -9.08 11.83 -1.04
CA VAL A 51 -8.40 12.67 -0.04
C VAL A 51 -7.48 13.71 -0.69
N VAL A 52 -6.87 13.36 -1.82
CA VAL A 52 -5.97 14.22 -2.61
C VAL A 52 -6.70 14.66 -3.88
N HIS A 53 -6.99 15.96 -3.98
CA HIS A 53 -7.72 16.54 -5.11
C HIS A 53 -6.88 16.73 -6.38
N THR A 54 -5.55 16.73 -6.27
CA THR A 54 -4.63 16.89 -7.41
C THR A 54 -4.37 15.58 -8.16
N ALA A 55 -4.72 14.44 -7.55
CA ALA A 55 -4.62 13.12 -8.17
C ALA A 55 -5.94 12.75 -8.85
N ALA A 56 -5.90 11.89 -9.87
CA ALA A 56 -7.10 11.42 -10.55
C ALA A 56 -7.99 10.58 -9.61
N SER A 57 -7.36 9.82 -8.73
CA SER A 57 -8.03 9.15 -7.61
C SER A 57 -7.07 9.03 -6.44
N SER A 58 -7.60 8.96 -5.23
CA SER A 58 -6.80 8.79 -4.03
C SER A 58 -7.58 8.13 -2.90
N SER A 59 -6.86 7.56 -1.95
CA SER A 59 -7.44 6.96 -0.76
C SER A 59 -6.49 7.02 0.41
N LEU A 60 -7.03 7.21 1.62
CA LEU A 60 -6.33 7.07 2.88
C LEU A 60 -6.95 5.91 3.65
N VAL A 61 -6.15 4.90 3.95
CA VAL A 61 -6.55 3.74 4.75
C VAL A 61 -5.76 3.71 6.03
N LYS A 62 -6.46 3.53 7.14
CA LYS A 62 -5.89 3.34 8.47
C LYS A 62 -6.29 1.99 9.02
N LEU A 63 -5.31 1.11 9.15
CA LEU A 63 -5.42 -0.23 9.73
C LEU A 63 -4.86 -0.21 11.16
N GLY A 64 -5.72 0.11 12.12
CA GLY A 64 -5.30 0.40 13.50
C GLY A 64 -4.43 1.67 13.56
N LYS A 65 -3.12 1.53 13.77
CA LYS A 65 -2.18 2.66 13.74
C LYS A 65 -1.50 2.81 12.38
N THR A 66 -1.34 1.72 11.64
CA THR A 66 -0.73 1.77 10.31
C THR A 66 -1.60 2.57 9.35
N SER A 67 -1.05 3.63 8.77
CA SER A 67 -1.77 4.55 7.88
C SER A 67 -1.07 4.64 6.54
N VAL A 68 -1.81 4.43 5.45
CA VAL A 68 -1.29 4.43 4.08
C VAL A 68 -2.16 5.30 3.20
N LEU A 69 -1.53 6.20 2.45
CA LEU A 69 -2.13 7.06 1.45
C LEU A 69 -1.77 6.53 0.07
N THR A 70 -2.74 6.31 -0.80
CA THR A 70 -2.52 6.00 -2.21
C THR A 70 -3.01 7.15 -3.07
N ALA A 71 -2.22 7.53 -4.06
CA ALA A 71 -2.59 8.49 -5.09
C ALA A 71 -2.36 7.86 -6.47
N ILE A 72 -3.36 7.96 -7.34
CA ILE A 72 -3.30 7.47 -8.71
C ILE A 72 -3.23 8.69 -9.62
N LYS A 73 -2.16 8.76 -10.41
CA LYS A 73 -2.01 9.72 -11.50
C LYS A 73 -2.16 9.01 -12.83
N LEU A 74 -2.76 9.70 -13.78
CA LEU A 74 -2.93 9.22 -15.14
C LEU A 74 -1.94 9.94 -16.04
N ALA A 75 -1.24 9.17 -16.86
CA ALA A 75 -0.41 9.68 -17.93
C ALA A 75 -0.80 8.97 -19.23
N VAL A 76 -0.67 9.65 -20.36
CA VAL A 76 -0.78 9.01 -21.68
C VAL A 76 0.62 8.72 -22.17
N GLY A 77 0.86 7.49 -22.62
CA GLY A 77 2.15 7.05 -23.14
C GLY A 77 1.99 6.04 -24.25
N THR A 78 3.09 5.73 -24.93
CA THR A 78 3.13 4.67 -25.94
C THR A 78 3.13 3.31 -25.26
N PRO A 79 2.23 2.39 -25.62
CA PRO A 79 2.19 1.05 -25.04
C PRO A 79 3.44 0.25 -25.40
N ALA A 80 3.69 -0.84 -24.66
CA ALA A 80 4.81 -1.72 -24.95
C ALA A 80 4.64 -2.42 -26.30
N VAL A 81 5.74 -2.59 -27.05
CA VAL A 81 5.72 -3.23 -28.39
C VAL A 81 5.18 -4.66 -28.33
N ALA A 82 5.41 -5.36 -27.22
CA ALA A 82 4.90 -6.71 -27.01
C ALA A 82 3.38 -6.78 -26.77
N THR A 83 2.79 -5.70 -26.24
CA THR A 83 1.37 -5.62 -25.86
C THR A 83 0.78 -4.26 -26.29
N PRO A 84 0.61 -4.04 -27.61
CA PRO A 84 0.23 -2.74 -28.16
C PRO A 84 -1.23 -2.36 -27.87
N ASP A 85 -2.05 -3.30 -27.43
CA ASP A 85 -3.47 -3.14 -27.08
C ASP A 85 -3.72 -3.02 -25.57
N GLN A 86 -2.67 -2.90 -24.76
CA GLN A 86 -2.77 -2.84 -23.30
C GLN A 86 -2.15 -1.55 -22.75
N GLY A 87 -2.78 -0.99 -21.72
CA GLY A 87 -2.17 0.04 -20.87
C GLY A 87 -1.13 -0.51 -19.91
N GLU A 88 -0.57 0.39 -19.09
CA GLU A 88 0.48 0.04 -18.12
C GLU A 88 0.09 0.51 -16.73
N ILE A 89 0.36 -0.32 -15.71
CA ILE A 89 0.22 0.05 -14.30
C ILE A 89 1.59 -0.02 -13.65
N VAL A 90 2.02 1.09 -13.05
CA VAL A 90 3.27 1.19 -12.32
C VAL A 90 2.95 1.52 -10.87
N ILE A 91 3.31 0.62 -9.95
CA ILE A 91 3.11 0.80 -8.52
C ILE A 91 4.45 1.16 -7.88
N GLN A 92 4.49 2.29 -7.18
CA GLN A 92 5.64 2.74 -6.41
C GLN A 92 5.27 2.87 -4.94
N VAL A 93 6.08 2.27 -4.07
CA VAL A 93 5.87 2.31 -2.62
C VAL A 93 6.95 3.18 -1.99
N HIS A 94 6.52 4.17 -1.22
CA HIS A 94 7.35 5.11 -0.51
C HIS A 94 7.24 4.89 0.99
N LEU A 95 8.32 4.33 1.57
CA LEU A 95 8.54 4.29 3.00
C LEU A 95 9.52 5.40 3.34
N SER A 96 9.02 6.48 3.94
CA SER A 96 9.80 7.67 4.26
C SER A 96 10.04 7.78 5.77
N PRO A 97 10.97 8.64 6.24
CA PRO A 97 11.15 8.86 7.68
C PRO A 97 9.89 9.35 8.40
N LEU A 98 8.87 9.82 7.68
CA LEU A 98 7.59 10.21 8.24
C LEU A 98 6.87 9.02 8.91
N CYS A 99 6.99 7.81 8.37
CA CYS A 99 6.30 6.64 8.93
C CYS A 99 7.10 5.92 10.01
N SER A 100 8.43 5.97 9.94
CA SER A 100 9.31 5.43 10.98
C SER A 100 10.72 5.99 10.80
N ASN A 101 11.41 6.23 11.92
CA ASN A 101 12.82 6.63 11.95
C ASN A 101 13.80 5.58 11.38
N ARG A 102 13.30 4.38 11.08
CA ARG A 102 14.06 3.29 10.46
C ARG A 102 14.31 3.51 8.96
N PHE A 103 13.53 4.38 8.33
CA PHE A 103 13.65 4.66 6.90
C PHE A 103 14.46 5.94 6.68
N THR A 104 15.29 5.92 5.64
CA THR A 104 16.11 7.05 5.22
C THR A 104 15.52 7.72 3.98
N VAL A 105 15.74 9.02 3.83
CA VAL A 105 15.38 9.74 2.60
C VAL A 105 16.32 9.31 1.47
N GLY A 106 15.79 9.10 0.26
CA GLY A 106 16.56 8.79 -0.93
C GLY A 106 16.26 7.41 -1.48
N ARG A 107 17.20 6.47 -1.36
CA ARG A 107 17.06 5.12 -1.92
C ARG A 107 15.87 4.39 -1.25
N PRO A 108 14.94 3.81 -2.03
CA PRO A 108 13.87 2.99 -1.48
C PRO A 108 14.45 1.83 -0.65
N SER A 109 13.90 1.62 0.53
CA SER A 109 14.29 0.49 1.40
C SER A 109 13.97 -0.85 0.72
N GLU A 110 14.67 -1.91 1.13
CA GLU A 110 14.39 -3.27 0.63
C GLU A 110 12.94 -3.68 0.89
N GLU A 111 12.40 -3.27 2.04
CA GLU A 111 10.99 -3.49 2.39
C GLU A 111 10.05 -2.80 1.40
N ALA A 112 10.31 -1.53 1.04
CA ALA A 112 9.50 -0.80 0.07
C ALA A 112 9.54 -1.47 -1.31
N GLN A 113 10.72 -1.92 -1.75
CA GLN A 113 10.89 -2.61 -3.03
C GLN A 113 10.19 -3.98 -3.04
N SER A 114 10.31 -4.74 -1.96
CA SER A 114 9.64 -6.04 -1.81
C SER A 114 8.13 -5.89 -1.82
N ILE A 115 7.58 -4.94 -1.04
CA ILE A 115 6.14 -4.66 -1.00
C ILE A 115 5.66 -4.20 -2.37
N GLY A 116 6.38 -3.27 -3.04
CA GLY A 116 6.03 -2.81 -4.38
C GLY A 116 5.98 -3.96 -5.40
N SER A 117 6.98 -4.83 -5.41
CA SER A 117 7.00 -5.99 -6.31
C SER A 117 5.85 -6.96 -6.04
N GLN A 118 5.53 -7.22 -4.76
CA GLN A 118 4.40 -8.07 -4.38
C GLN A 118 3.06 -7.46 -4.80
N LEU A 119 2.84 -6.17 -4.55
CA LEU A 119 1.64 -5.46 -4.96
C LEU A 119 1.47 -5.48 -6.48
N THR A 120 2.53 -5.23 -7.25
CA THR A 120 2.49 -5.31 -8.71
C THR A 120 2.10 -6.72 -9.18
N ARG A 121 2.68 -7.77 -8.60
CA ARG A 121 2.31 -9.16 -8.94
C ARG A 121 0.86 -9.47 -8.59
N ILE A 122 0.37 -8.99 -7.44
CA ILE A 122 -1.01 -9.22 -7.02
C ILE A 122 -1.97 -8.50 -7.96
N ILE A 123 -1.80 -7.20 -8.20
CA ILE A 123 -2.73 -6.39 -9.01
C ILE A 123 -2.73 -6.84 -10.47
N VAL A 124 -1.55 -7.03 -11.07
CA VAL A 124 -1.45 -7.49 -12.47
C VAL A 124 -1.88 -8.95 -12.61
N GLY A 125 -1.49 -9.82 -11.67
CA GLY A 125 -1.83 -11.24 -11.72
C GLY A 125 -3.30 -11.55 -11.48
N SER A 126 -3.98 -10.73 -10.65
CA SER A 126 -5.41 -10.87 -10.37
C SER A 126 -6.31 -10.24 -11.43
N ARG A 127 -5.76 -9.51 -12.41
CA ARG A 127 -6.52 -8.81 -13.47
C ARG A 127 -7.62 -7.91 -12.90
N VAL A 128 -7.33 -7.22 -11.79
CA VAL A 128 -8.27 -6.27 -11.16
C VAL A 128 -8.63 -5.12 -12.11
N VAL A 129 -7.69 -4.74 -12.98
CA VAL A 129 -7.90 -3.74 -14.03
C VAL A 129 -7.74 -4.44 -15.37
N GLU A 130 -8.72 -4.24 -16.24
CA GLU A 130 -8.66 -4.72 -17.63
C GLU A 130 -7.72 -3.80 -18.42
N MET A 131 -6.55 -4.31 -18.80
CA MET A 131 -5.51 -3.50 -19.42
C MET A 131 -5.89 -3.05 -20.83
N GLU A 132 -6.75 -3.81 -21.49
CA GLU A 132 -7.31 -3.51 -22.81
C GLU A 132 -8.20 -2.25 -22.76
N SER A 133 -8.91 -2.04 -21.65
CA SER A 133 -9.74 -0.85 -21.44
C SER A 133 -8.93 0.45 -21.33
N LEU A 134 -7.63 0.33 -21.07
CA LEU A 134 -6.71 1.44 -20.96
C LEU A 134 -6.09 1.84 -22.31
N SER A 135 -6.28 1.06 -23.37
CA SER A 135 -5.79 1.41 -24.70
C SER A 135 -6.67 2.48 -25.35
N ILE A 136 -6.07 3.58 -25.81
CA ILE A 136 -6.77 4.67 -26.51
C ILE A 136 -6.68 4.43 -28.02
N VAL A 137 -5.46 4.34 -28.54
CA VAL A 137 -5.14 4.02 -29.93
C VAL A 137 -4.13 2.89 -29.93
N LYS A 138 -4.54 1.73 -30.47
CA LYS A 138 -3.71 0.51 -30.48
C LYS A 138 -2.33 0.80 -31.08
N GLY A 139 -1.30 0.49 -30.30
CA GLY A 139 0.11 0.63 -30.69
C GLY A 139 0.66 2.06 -30.67
N GLN A 140 -0.15 3.07 -30.38
CA GLN A 140 0.30 4.48 -30.37
C GLN A 140 0.15 5.13 -28.99
N SER A 141 -1.02 5.03 -28.39
CA SER A 141 -1.36 5.73 -27.14
C SER A 141 -2.22 4.85 -26.24
N ALA A 142 -1.78 4.70 -24.99
CA ALA A 142 -2.51 4.01 -23.95
C ALA A 142 -2.35 4.77 -22.61
N TRP A 143 -3.31 4.55 -21.72
CA TRP A 143 -3.25 5.06 -20.36
C TRP A 143 -2.19 4.31 -19.55
N LYS A 144 -1.39 5.10 -18.84
CA LYS A 144 -0.43 4.66 -17.85
C LYS A 144 -0.90 5.12 -16.48
N LEU A 145 -1.26 4.17 -15.63
CA LEU A 145 -1.67 4.40 -14.25
C LEU A 145 -0.42 4.38 -13.36
N MET A 146 -0.05 5.54 -12.84
CA MET A 146 1.03 5.68 -11.87
C MET A 146 0.41 5.68 -10.47
N VAL A 147 0.61 4.58 -9.74
CA VAL A 147 0.06 4.36 -8.41
C VAL A 147 1.16 4.60 -7.39
N ASP A 148 1.11 5.76 -6.74
CA ASP A 148 2.03 6.13 -5.68
C ASP A 148 1.42 5.76 -4.33
N VAL A 149 2.11 4.92 -3.55
CA VAL A 149 1.69 4.49 -2.21
C VAL A 149 2.64 5.08 -1.18
N TYR A 150 2.12 5.97 -0.34
CA TYR A 150 2.86 6.60 0.75
C TYR A 150 2.43 6.00 2.09
N CYS A 151 3.37 5.37 2.80
CA CYS A 151 3.14 5.01 4.19
C CYS A 151 3.32 6.25 5.07
N VAL A 152 2.30 6.58 5.85
CA VAL A 152 2.29 7.73 6.78
C VAL A 152 2.66 7.29 8.20
N ASP A 153 2.21 6.10 8.62
CA ASP A 153 2.53 5.51 9.91
C ASP A 153 2.74 3.99 9.75
N HIS A 154 3.87 3.47 10.23
CA HIS A 154 4.27 2.06 10.08
C HIS A 154 4.24 1.33 11.43
N ASP A 155 3.06 0.83 11.78
CA ASP A 155 2.81 -0.07 12.92
C ASP A 155 2.59 -1.53 12.45
N GLY A 156 3.32 -1.94 11.41
CA GLY A 156 3.24 -3.29 10.84
C GLY A 156 2.06 -3.53 9.87
N ASN A 157 2.09 -4.67 9.20
CA ASN A 157 1.14 -5.08 8.15
C ASN A 157 0.85 -3.98 7.09
N VAL A 158 1.92 -3.36 6.58
CA VAL A 158 1.82 -2.29 5.57
C VAL A 158 1.34 -2.83 4.22
N LEU A 159 1.71 -4.07 3.87
CA LEU A 159 1.28 -4.71 2.62
C LEU A 159 -0.24 -4.74 2.49
N ASP A 160 -0.96 -5.24 3.50
CA ASP A 160 -2.42 -5.34 3.46
C ASP A 160 -3.08 -3.96 3.46
N ALA A 161 -2.54 -3.01 4.23
CA ALA A 161 -3.02 -1.63 4.25
C ALA A 161 -2.83 -0.95 2.89
N ALA A 162 -1.68 -1.17 2.25
CA ALA A 162 -1.38 -0.65 0.92
C ALA A 162 -2.27 -1.28 -0.15
N LEU A 163 -2.47 -2.60 -0.11
CA LEU A 163 -3.37 -3.29 -1.04
C LEU A 163 -4.80 -2.77 -0.89
N THR A 164 -5.31 -2.68 0.34
CA THR A 164 -6.65 -2.14 0.62
C THR A 164 -6.82 -0.71 0.12
N SER A 165 -5.78 0.12 0.30
CA SER A 165 -5.76 1.50 -0.19
C SER A 165 -5.76 1.55 -1.72
N ILE A 166 -4.89 0.79 -2.40
CA ILE A 166 -4.90 0.73 -3.87
C ILE A 166 -6.25 0.31 -4.42
N MET A 167 -6.85 -0.74 -3.85
CA MET A 167 -8.17 -1.21 -4.29
C MET A 167 -9.23 -0.11 -4.14
N ALA A 168 -9.24 0.61 -3.01
CA ALA A 168 -10.19 1.69 -2.79
C ALA A 168 -9.95 2.92 -3.69
N ALA A 169 -8.70 3.24 -4.01
CA ALA A 169 -8.40 4.28 -5.00
C ALA A 169 -8.82 3.84 -6.42
N LEU A 170 -8.66 2.57 -6.78
CA LEU A 170 -9.07 2.05 -8.08
C LEU A 170 -10.59 2.04 -8.23
N THR A 171 -11.36 1.73 -7.19
CA THR A 171 -12.83 1.73 -7.28
C THR A 171 -13.43 3.12 -7.51
N THR A 172 -12.76 4.19 -7.09
CA THR A 172 -13.20 5.57 -7.32
C THR A 172 -12.57 6.21 -8.56
N LEU A 173 -11.64 5.52 -9.22
CA LEU A 173 -10.94 6.05 -10.40
C LEU A 173 -11.91 6.22 -11.57
N LYS A 174 -11.88 7.40 -12.18
CA LYS A 174 -12.57 7.69 -13.43
C LYS A 174 -11.55 8.17 -14.44
N LEU A 175 -11.55 7.53 -15.62
CA LEU A 175 -10.73 7.99 -16.73
C LEU A 175 -11.42 9.20 -17.38
N PRO A 176 -10.68 10.28 -17.66
CA PRO A 176 -11.24 11.41 -18.39
C PRO A 176 -11.53 11.01 -19.83
N ALA A 177 -12.47 11.71 -20.47
CA ALA A 177 -12.80 11.45 -21.87
C ALA A 177 -11.61 11.83 -22.75
N THR A 178 -11.31 10.99 -23.74
CA THR A 178 -10.23 11.24 -24.70
C THR A 178 -10.81 11.51 -26.07
N SER A 179 -10.41 12.61 -26.71
CA SER A 179 -10.63 12.82 -28.14
C SER A 179 -9.33 12.57 -28.90
N VAL A 180 -9.42 11.78 -29.96
CA VAL A 180 -8.30 11.49 -30.85
C VAL A 180 -8.53 12.31 -32.11
N ASN A 181 -7.61 13.21 -32.43
CA ASN A 181 -7.66 13.94 -33.69
C ASN A 181 -6.91 13.13 -34.76
N GLU A 182 -7.63 12.53 -35.70
CA GLU A 182 -7.07 11.61 -36.71
C GLU A 182 -6.05 12.28 -37.66
N ALA A 183 -6.11 13.61 -37.79
CA ALA A 183 -5.19 14.35 -38.66
C ALA A 183 -3.77 14.46 -38.09
N ASP A 184 -3.64 14.63 -36.77
CA ASP A 184 -2.36 14.88 -36.10
C ASP A 184 -1.93 13.74 -35.14
N ASN A 185 -2.76 12.71 -34.98
CA ASN A 185 -2.62 11.65 -33.96
C ASN A 185 -2.39 12.18 -32.53
N VAL A 186 -2.87 13.40 -32.26
CA VAL A 186 -2.78 14.01 -30.92
C VAL A 186 -3.98 13.55 -30.10
N VAL A 187 -3.70 12.91 -28.97
CA VAL A 187 -4.71 12.58 -27.96
C VAL A 187 -4.90 13.79 -27.05
N SER A 188 -6.11 14.35 -27.08
CA SER A 188 -6.50 15.45 -26.19
C SER A 188 -7.40 14.93 -25.08
N ILE A 189 -7.08 15.30 -23.84
CA ILE A 189 -7.91 15.00 -22.67
C ILE A 189 -9.01 16.06 -22.62
N VAL A 190 -10.27 15.62 -22.68
CA VAL A 190 -11.47 16.48 -22.68
C VAL A 190 -11.99 16.68 -21.27
#